data_AF-A0A1V3L1B1-F1
#
_entry.id   AF-A0A1V3L1B1-F1
#
_cell.length_a   1.000
_cell.length_b   1.000
_cell.length_c   1.000
_cell.angle_alpha   90.00
_cell.angle_beta   90.00
_cell.angle_gamma   90.00
#
_symmetry.space_group_name_H-M   'P 1'
#
loop_
_entity.id
_entity.type
_entity.pdbx_description
1 polymer ?
#
loop_
_entity_poly.entity_id
_entity_poly.type
_entity_poly.pdbx_seq_one_letter_code
_entity_poly.pdbx_strand_id
1 'polypeptide(L)'
;MKKLTLFLSLGLMGCSSVITNSQPVENTNEIKHVCVKQTKSAVFAKALSESLNKRNISTEIYQGQPPLSCEYLLAYSLVEEDLVALRAKIRLSSKSEGKALGEISYKQRGEEKEKVKKTGVLGQTDLMINELFKK
;
A
#
# COMPACT_ATOMS: atom_id res chain seq x y z
N MET A 1 17.90 54.75 -14.95
CA MET A 1 16.86 54.11 -14.12
C MET A 1 17.27 52.66 -13.88
N LYS A 2 17.49 52.27 -12.63
CA LYS A 2 18.10 50.98 -12.21
C LYS A 2 17.08 49.85 -12.36
N LYS A 3 17.46 48.79 -13.10
CA LYS A 3 16.63 47.58 -13.28
C LYS A 3 16.78 46.70 -12.04
N LEU A 4 15.68 46.43 -11.35
CA LEU A 4 15.62 45.58 -10.17
C LEU A 4 15.29 44.14 -10.62
N THR A 5 16.29 43.28 -10.67
CA THR A 5 16.12 41.86 -11.01
C THR A 5 15.61 41.12 -9.77
N LEU A 6 14.33 40.77 -9.76
CA LEU A 6 13.69 40.02 -8.68
C LEU A 6 14.10 38.53 -8.81
N PHE A 7 14.98 38.07 -7.92
CA PHE A 7 15.31 36.65 -7.78
C PHE A 7 14.11 35.90 -7.21
N LEU A 8 13.42 35.16 -8.08
CA LEU A 8 12.32 34.28 -7.70
C LEU A 8 12.91 32.98 -7.12
N SER A 9 13.00 32.92 -5.80
CA SER A 9 13.35 31.70 -5.06
C SER A 9 12.21 30.69 -5.19
N LEU A 10 12.38 29.69 -6.08
CA LEU A 10 11.56 28.49 -6.11
C LEU A 10 11.74 27.73 -4.79
N GLY A 11 10.80 27.88 -3.86
CA GLY A 11 10.69 27.00 -2.71
C GLY A 11 10.33 25.59 -3.19
N LEU A 12 11.25 24.64 -3.10
CA LEU A 12 10.91 23.23 -3.25
C LEU A 12 10.00 22.85 -2.09
N MET A 13 8.69 22.87 -2.32
CA MET A 13 7.73 22.12 -1.50
C MET A 13 8.09 20.64 -1.66
N GLY A 14 8.94 20.13 -0.78
CA GLY A 14 9.21 18.71 -0.69
C GLY A 14 7.94 18.00 -0.25
N CYS A 15 7.18 17.44 -1.20
CA CYS A 15 6.08 16.53 -0.88
C CYS A 15 6.67 15.39 -0.04
N SER A 16 6.41 15.39 1.27
CA SER A 16 6.78 14.25 2.11
C SER A 16 5.93 13.07 1.69
N SER A 17 6.50 12.20 0.85
CA SER A 17 5.80 11.00 0.40
C SER A 17 5.49 10.09 1.58
N VAL A 18 4.21 9.74 1.74
CA VAL A 18 3.74 8.76 2.72
C VAL A 18 4.22 7.35 2.38
N ILE A 19 4.56 7.11 1.11
CA ILE A 19 5.25 5.92 0.66
C ILE A 19 6.74 6.16 0.80
N THR A 20 7.37 5.45 1.74
CA THR A 20 8.80 5.58 2.05
C THR A 20 9.67 4.59 1.27
N ASN A 21 9.07 3.55 0.70
CA ASN A 21 9.70 2.62 -0.22
C ASN A 21 8.64 2.09 -1.19
N SER A 22 8.94 2.05 -2.47
CA SER A 22 8.07 1.53 -3.52
C SER A 22 8.85 0.63 -4.46
N GLN A 23 8.47 -0.65 -4.49
CA GLN A 23 8.87 -1.65 -5.47
C GLN A 23 7.58 -2.21 -6.05
N PRO A 24 7.04 -1.59 -7.12
CA PRO A 24 5.80 -2.06 -7.74
C PRO A 24 5.93 -3.49 -8.26
N VAL A 25 4.80 -4.16 -8.40
CA VAL A 25 4.70 -5.56 -8.81
C VAL A 25 5.19 -5.76 -10.24
N GLU A 26 6.16 -6.66 -10.41
CA GLU A 26 6.55 -7.19 -11.72
C GLU A 26 5.36 -7.95 -12.36
N ASN A 27 5.05 -7.69 -13.63
CA ASN A 27 4.01 -8.40 -14.42
C ASN A 27 2.58 -8.39 -13.83
N THR A 28 2.08 -7.22 -13.44
CA THR A 28 0.72 -7.03 -12.89
C THR A 28 -0.45 -7.65 -13.68
N ASN A 29 -0.32 -7.88 -14.99
CA ASN A 29 -1.42 -8.36 -15.83
C ASN A 29 -1.82 -9.83 -15.57
N GLU A 30 -0.91 -10.63 -15.02
CA GLU A 30 -1.11 -12.07 -14.76
C GLU A 30 -1.83 -12.33 -13.43
N ILE A 31 -1.79 -11.36 -12.51
CA ILE A 31 -2.31 -11.53 -11.15
C ILE A 31 -3.81 -11.27 -11.11
N LYS A 32 -4.60 -12.34 -11.01
CA LYS A 32 -6.08 -12.29 -10.92
C LYS A 32 -6.64 -12.67 -9.55
N HIS A 33 -5.86 -13.38 -8.74
CA HIS A 33 -6.26 -13.84 -7.42
C HIS A 33 -5.12 -13.68 -6.43
N VAL A 34 -5.40 -13.15 -5.24
CA VAL A 34 -4.39 -12.92 -4.20
C VAL A 34 -4.95 -13.34 -2.85
N CYS A 35 -4.22 -14.17 -2.10
CA CYS A 35 -4.60 -14.47 -0.73
C CYS A 35 -3.95 -13.51 0.25
N VAL A 36 -4.77 -12.86 1.06
CA VAL A 36 -4.35 -11.90 2.07
C VAL A 36 -4.13 -12.62 3.39
N LYS A 37 -2.89 -12.62 3.87
CA LYS A 37 -2.55 -13.19 5.18
C LYS A 37 -3.08 -12.28 6.28
N GLN A 38 -4.16 -12.67 6.94
CA GLN A 38 -4.62 -11.96 8.12
C GLN A 38 -3.65 -12.19 9.29
N THR A 39 -3.21 -11.10 9.90
CA THR A 39 -2.48 -11.13 11.16
C THR A 39 -3.40 -10.70 12.31
N LYS A 40 -3.01 -9.72 13.14
CA LYS A 40 -3.82 -9.27 14.28
C LYS A 40 -5.02 -8.43 13.86
N SER A 41 -4.88 -7.61 12.82
CA SER A 41 -5.92 -6.66 12.39
C SER A 41 -6.77 -7.27 11.27
N ALA A 42 -7.96 -7.78 11.63
CA ALA A 42 -8.95 -8.26 10.67
C ALA A 42 -9.51 -7.10 9.80
N VAL A 43 -9.64 -5.91 10.40
CA VAL A 43 -10.09 -4.70 9.72
C VAL A 43 -9.12 -4.32 8.60
N PHE A 44 -7.81 -4.33 8.87
CA PHE A 44 -6.80 -4.02 7.86
C PHE A 44 -6.75 -5.08 6.75
N ALA A 45 -6.83 -6.38 7.08
CA ALA A 45 -6.88 -7.45 6.08
C ALA A 45 -8.09 -7.31 5.15
N LYS A 46 -9.27 -6.99 5.70
CA LYS A 46 -10.49 -6.75 4.92
C LYS A 46 -10.34 -5.52 4.03
N ALA A 47 -9.79 -4.42 4.54
CA ALA A 47 -9.55 -3.21 3.75
C ALA A 47 -8.58 -3.46 2.58
N LEU A 48 -7.53 -4.28 2.77
CA LEU A 48 -6.66 -4.71 1.67
C LEU A 48 -7.40 -5.52 0.61
N SER A 49 -8.25 -6.47 1.04
CA SER A 49 -9.10 -7.26 0.14
C SER A 49 -10.03 -6.36 -0.68
N GLU A 50 -10.67 -5.38 -0.05
CA GLU A 50 -11.53 -4.41 -0.74
C GLU A 50 -10.74 -3.55 -1.75
N SER A 51 -9.55 -3.06 -1.39
CA SER A 51 -8.68 -2.30 -2.28
C SER A 51 -8.18 -3.11 -3.48
N LEU A 52 -7.90 -4.41 -3.30
CA LEU A 52 -7.55 -5.33 -4.39
C LEU A 52 -8.75 -5.61 -5.30
N ASN A 53 -9.93 -5.83 -4.72
CA ASN A 53 -11.15 -6.08 -5.48
C ASN A 53 -11.51 -4.89 -6.38
N LYS A 54 -11.28 -3.64 -5.95
CA LYS A 54 -11.42 -2.43 -6.79
C LYS A 54 -10.54 -2.46 -8.05
N ARG A 55 -9.48 -3.27 -8.06
CA ARG A 55 -8.59 -3.50 -9.20
C ARG A 55 -8.92 -4.77 -9.99
N ASN A 56 -10.08 -5.38 -9.75
CA ASN A 56 -10.50 -6.65 -10.34
C ASN A 56 -9.55 -7.81 -10.00
N ILE A 57 -8.88 -7.74 -8.84
CA ILE A 57 -8.09 -8.83 -8.29
C ILE A 57 -8.94 -9.48 -7.20
N SER A 58 -9.38 -10.71 -7.43
CA SER A 58 -10.14 -11.48 -6.46
C SER A 58 -9.27 -11.85 -5.25
N THR A 59 -9.88 -12.03 -4.08
CA THR A 59 -9.13 -12.24 -2.85
C THR A 59 -9.73 -13.29 -1.94
N GLU A 60 -8.86 -13.99 -1.21
CA GLU A 60 -9.20 -14.89 -0.13
C GLU A 60 -8.41 -14.48 1.12
N ILE A 61 -9.08 -14.25 2.24
CA ILE A 61 -8.40 -13.94 3.51
C ILE A 61 -8.18 -15.23 4.27
N TYR A 62 -6.93 -15.48 4.70
CA TYR A 62 -6.59 -16.69 5.45
C TYR A 62 -5.84 -16.37 6.75
N GLN A 63 -5.90 -17.32 7.69
CA GLN A 63 -5.10 -17.34 8.91
C GLN A 63 -4.29 -18.63 8.96
N GLY A 64 -3.07 -18.56 9.51
CA GLY A 64 -2.19 -19.73 9.60
C GLY A 64 -1.56 -20.10 8.24
N GLN A 65 -1.83 -21.30 7.76
CA GLN A 65 -1.25 -21.80 6.51
C GLN A 65 -2.00 -21.25 5.29
N PRO A 66 -1.29 -20.90 4.20
CA PRO A 66 -1.91 -20.41 2.98
C PRO A 66 -2.74 -21.51 2.30
N PRO A 67 -3.89 -21.17 1.67
CA PRO A 67 -4.68 -22.11 0.89
C PRO A 67 -3.84 -22.83 -0.18
N LEU A 68 -4.17 -24.09 -0.46
CA LEU A 68 -3.46 -24.89 -1.47
C LEU A 68 -3.57 -24.27 -2.86
N SER A 69 -4.77 -23.77 -3.19
CA SER A 69 -5.13 -23.09 -4.44
C SER A 69 -4.47 -21.72 -4.64
N CYS A 70 -3.78 -21.19 -3.63
CA CYS A 70 -3.30 -19.83 -3.71
C CYS A 70 -1.91 -19.70 -4.34
N GLU A 71 -1.84 -19.01 -5.48
CA GLU A 71 -0.58 -18.74 -6.19
C GLU A 71 0.14 -17.50 -5.65
N TYR A 72 -0.60 -16.43 -5.37
CA TYR A 72 -0.03 -15.15 -4.94
C TYR A 72 -0.43 -14.81 -3.51
N LEU A 73 0.56 -14.50 -2.68
CA LEU A 73 0.37 -14.23 -1.25
C LEU A 73 0.69 -12.78 -0.94
N LEU A 74 -0.28 -12.06 -0.37
CA LEU A 74 -0.09 -10.74 0.20
C LEU A 74 0.12 -10.86 1.71
N ALA A 75 1.31 -10.51 2.17
CA ALA A 75 1.66 -10.43 3.58
C ALA A 75 1.90 -8.97 3.99
N TYR A 76 1.63 -8.65 5.25
CA TYR A 76 1.87 -7.31 5.77
C TYR A 76 2.39 -7.32 7.21
N SER A 77 3.17 -6.29 7.54
CA SER A 77 3.41 -5.85 8.91
C SER A 77 2.68 -4.52 9.14
N LEU A 78 2.14 -4.35 10.33
CA LEU A 78 1.26 -3.22 10.66
C LEU A 78 1.56 -2.70 12.06
N VAL A 79 1.74 -1.38 12.14
CA VAL A 79 1.61 -0.62 13.38
C VAL A 79 0.37 0.24 13.20
N GLU A 80 -0.65 -0.01 14.00
CA GLU A 80 -1.94 0.69 13.95
C GLU A 80 -2.26 1.39 15.27
N GLU A 81 -3.05 2.45 15.19
CA GLU A 81 -3.65 3.18 16.30
C GLU A 81 -5.06 3.56 15.86
N ASP A 82 -6.07 3.40 16.73
CA ASP A 82 -7.48 3.66 16.40
C ASP A 82 -7.95 3.07 15.04
N LEU A 83 -7.52 1.84 14.76
CA LEU A 83 -7.82 1.09 13.52
C LEU A 83 -7.24 1.69 12.23
N VAL A 84 -6.36 2.68 12.32
CA VAL A 84 -5.66 3.27 11.17
C VAL A 84 -4.18 2.92 11.21
N ALA A 85 -3.56 2.74 10.03
CA ALA A 85 -2.15 2.42 9.93
C ALA A 85 -1.29 3.65 10.25
N LEU A 86 -0.41 3.55 11.25
CA LEU A 86 0.68 4.51 11.44
C LEU A 86 1.87 4.15 10.55
N ARG A 87 2.15 2.85 10.43
CA ARG A 87 3.14 2.28 9.53
C ARG A 87 2.63 0.95 9.00
N ALA A 88 2.86 0.68 7.74
CA ALA A 88 2.61 -0.62 7.16
C ALA A 88 3.71 -0.97 6.17
N LYS A 89 4.04 -2.26 6.10
CA LYS A 89 4.85 -2.81 5.01
C LYS A 89 4.04 -3.91 4.37
N ILE A 90 3.85 -3.85 3.06
CA ILE A 90 3.06 -4.83 2.32
C ILE A 90 3.97 -5.46 1.27
N ARG A 91 3.92 -6.78 1.16
CA ARG A 91 4.71 -7.56 0.21
C ARG A 91 3.81 -8.56 -0.50
N LEU A 92 3.88 -8.57 -1.82
CA LEU A 92 3.29 -9.60 -2.67
C LEU A 92 4.39 -10.59 -3.07
N SER A 93 4.11 -11.88 -2.92
CA SER A 93 5.06 -12.95 -3.31
C SER A 93 4.37 -14.04 -4.12
N SER A 94 5.12 -14.66 -5.02
CA SER A 94 4.71 -15.93 -5.63
C SER A 94 4.96 -17.08 -4.65
N LYS A 95 3.97 -17.95 -4.45
CA LYS A 95 4.10 -19.14 -3.60
C LYS A 95 5.00 -20.20 -4.24
N SER A 96 4.97 -20.35 -5.56
CA SER A 96 5.76 -21.36 -6.29
C SER A 96 7.24 -21.00 -6.34
N GLU A 97 7.56 -19.71 -6.56
CA GLU A 97 8.93 -19.24 -6.69
C GLU A 97 9.54 -18.80 -5.36
N GLY A 98 8.71 -18.55 -4.34
CA GLY A 98 9.14 -17.94 -3.07
C GLY A 98 9.69 -16.51 -3.22
N LYS A 99 9.60 -15.91 -4.41
CA LYS A 99 10.15 -14.60 -4.75
C LYS A 99 9.15 -13.48 -4.41
N ALA A 100 9.68 -12.34 -3.94
CA ALA A 100 8.90 -11.10 -3.89
C ALA A 100 8.63 -10.60 -5.31
N LEU A 101 7.37 -10.30 -5.60
CA LEU A 101 6.95 -9.68 -6.85
C LEU A 101 6.87 -8.16 -6.71
N GLY A 102 6.52 -7.68 -5.51
CA GLY A 102 6.47 -6.26 -5.19
C GLY A 102 6.38 -6.02 -3.69
N GLU A 103 6.79 -4.83 -3.26
CA GLU A 103 6.84 -4.43 -1.87
C GLU A 103 6.65 -2.91 -1.75
N ILE A 104 5.86 -2.47 -0.77
CA ILE A 104 5.74 -1.05 -0.42
C ILE A 104 5.89 -0.86 1.08
N SER A 105 6.37 0.32 1.48
CA SER A 105 6.37 0.77 2.88
C SER A 105 5.63 2.09 2.99
N TYR A 106 4.67 2.12 3.91
CA TYR A 106 3.83 3.25 4.24
C TYR A 106 4.18 3.79 5.62
N LYS A 107 4.21 5.12 5.77
CA LYS A 107 4.25 5.81 7.06
C LYS A 107 3.38 7.05 7.02
N GLN A 108 2.38 7.08 7.89
CA GLN A 108 1.48 8.22 8.04
C GLN A 108 2.27 9.45 8.53
N ARG A 109 2.23 10.56 7.77
CA ARG A 109 2.88 11.85 8.10
C ARG A 109 2.16 13.01 7.41
N GLY A 110 2.32 14.22 7.93
CA GLY A 110 1.84 15.45 7.27
C GLY A 110 0.34 15.42 6.99
N GLU A 111 -0.04 15.89 5.80
CA GLU A 111 -1.43 16.00 5.33
C GLU A 111 -2.21 14.68 5.33
N GLU A 112 -1.50 13.55 5.27
CA GLU A 112 -2.10 12.23 5.34
C GLU A 112 -2.87 12.00 6.64
N LYS A 113 -2.45 12.61 7.75
CA LYS A 113 -3.19 12.50 9.02
C LYS A 113 -4.61 13.03 8.89
N GLU A 114 -4.78 14.15 8.19
CA GLU A 114 -6.10 14.75 7.97
C GLU A 114 -6.90 14.00 6.90
N LYS A 115 -6.23 13.45 5.88
CA LYS A 115 -6.88 12.61 4.87
C LYS A 115 -7.45 11.33 5.47
N VAL A 116 -6.68 10.67 6.33
CA VAL A 116 -7.08 9.42 7.01
C VAL A 116 -8.30 9.62 7.90
N LYS A 117 -8.47 10.77 8.56
CA LYS A 117 -9.70 11.07 9.31
C LYS A 117 -10.96 11.05 8.44
N LYS A 118 -10.83 11.34 7.14
CA LYS A 118 -11.95 11.36 6.18
C LYS A 118 -12.15 10.01 5.51
N THR A 119 -11.06 9.34 5.12
CA THR A 119 -11.11 8.12 4.30
C THR A 119 -10.98 6.83 5.11
N GLY A 120 -10.56 6.93 6.37
CA GLY A 120 -10.23 5.80 7.23
C GLY A 120 -9.14 4.89 6.65
N VAL A 121 -9.09 3.68 7.19
CA VAL A 121 -8.15 2.62 6.80
C VAL A 121 -8.26 2.24 5.32
N LEU A 122 -9.48 2.28 4.75
CA LEU A 122 -9.71 1.93 3.34
C LEU A 122 -9.00 2.90 2.39
N GLY A 123 -8.96 4.20 2.71
CA GLY A 123 -8.19 5.17 1.93
C GLY A 123 -6.69 4.93 1.99
N GLN A 124 -6.18 4.44 3.12
CA GLN A 124 -4.78 4.07 3.28
C GLN A 124 -4.45 2.83 2.45
N THR A 125 -5.28 1.77 2.54
CA THR A 125 -5.06 0.54 1.77
C THR A 125 -5.24 0.77 0.27
N ASP A 126 -6.16 1.64 -0.15
CA ASP A 126 -6.31 2.03 -1.55
C ASP A 126 -5.01 2.68 -2.05
N LEU A 127 -4.45 3.63 -1.31
CA LEU A 127 -3.18 4.26 -1.65
C LEU A 127 -2.05 3.23 -1.75
N MET A 128 -1.95 2.34 -0.77
CA MET A 128 -0.89 1.33 -0.71
C MET A 128 -0.99 0.31 -1.86
N ILE A 129 -2.18 -0.24 -2.11
CA ILE A 129 -2.42 -1.18 -3.22
C ILE A 129 -2.24 -0.48 -4.57
N ASN A 130 -2.62 0.79 -4.67
CA ASN A 130 -2.41 1.54 -5.90
C ASN A 130 -0.94 1.73 -6.24
N GLU A 131 -0.12 2.01 -5.24
CA GLU A 131 1.32 2.13 -5.43
C GLU A 131 1.97 0.76 -5.69
N LEU A 132 1.54 -0.30 -5.00
CA LEU A 132 2.05 -1.66 -5.20
C LEU A 132 1.79 -2.18 -6.62
N PHE A 133 0.65 -1.83 -7.22
CA PHE A 133 0.27 -2.21 -8.58
C PHE A 133 0.35 -1.02 -9.56
N LYS A 134 1.28 -0.10 -9.32
CA LYS A 134 1.56 1.02 -10.20
C LYS A 134 2.30 0.54 -11.44
N LYS A 135 1.87 0.99 -12.62
CA LYS A 135 2.53 0.77 -13.90
C LYS A 135 3.46 1.94 -14.21
#